data_AF-A0A371MZE1-F1
#
_entry.id   AF-A0A371MZE1-F1
#
_cell.length_a   1.000
_cell.length_b   1.000
_cell.length_c   1.000
_cell.angle_alpha   90.00
_cell.angle_beta   90.00
_cell.angle_gamma   90.00
#
_symmetry.space_group_name_H-M   'P 1'
#
loop_
_entity.id
_entity.type
_entity.pdbx_description
1 polymer ?
#
loop_
_entity_poly.entity_id
_entity_poly.type
_entity_poly.pdbx_seq_one_letter_code
_entity_poly.pdbx_strand_id
1 'polypeptide(L)'
;MEPTPPTGPAASDLDSDSDAASGLRGRFEAAFWERHANPWSAGTRILVYPVLMYAVYRRNRRLFLAAVAFTAVNPVLFPRPARTDNYLSRIVLAEREWLDAERGTMGLDYPNVLNVLNVPVTLYAFVSAIQRNPVGTLLGTLGVMVLKLWWVDAVVRETGVTGHGPEEAKSPE
;
A
#
# COMPACT_ATOMS: atom_id res chain seq x y z
N MET A 1 11.30 27.18 -56.26
CA MET A 1 12.00 26.76 -55.02
C MET A 1 10.91 26.61 -53.97
N GLU A 2 10.30 25.43 -53.89
CA GLU A 2 9.20 25.16 -52.97
C GLU A 2 9.78 24.95 -51.55
N PRO A 3 9.21 25.58 -50.50
CA PRO A 3 9.68 25.39 -49.14
C PRO A 3 9.25 24.01 -48.63
N THR A 4 10.22 23.18 -48.25
CA THR A 4 10.01 21.92 -47.54
C THR A 4 9.22 22.15 -46.24
N PRO A 5 8.16 21.38 -45.95
CA PRO A 5 7.41 21.53 -44.72
C PRO A 5 8.24 21.03 -43.52
N PRO A 6 8.07 21.60 -42.32
CA PRO A 6 8.77 21.15 -41.14
C PRO A 6 8.32 19.75 -40.76
N THR A 7 9.26 18.80 -40.72
CA THR A 7 9.06 17.45 -40.20
C THR A 7 8.90 17.54 -38.68
N GLY A 8 7.67 17.80 -38.21
CA GLY A 8 7.30 17.54 -36.82
C GLY A 8 7.26 16.02 -36.58
N PRO A 9 7.45 15.56 -35.33
CA PRO A 9 7.37 14.13 -35.01
C PRO A 9 6.00 13.58 -35.44
N ALA A 10 6.01 12.43 -36.12
CA ALA A 10 4.80 11.79 -36.59
C ALA A 10 3.97 11.33 -35.39
N ALA A 11 2.64 11.46 -35.45
CA ALA A 11 1.73 11.06 -34.39
C ALA A 11 1.92 9.59 -33.92
N SER A 12 2.47 8.73 -34.79
CA SER A 12 2.85 7.34 -34.49
C SER A 12 3.92 7.20 -33.40
N ASP A 13 4.83 8.17 -33.30
CA ASP A 13 5.95 8.09 -32.36
C ASP A 13 5.47 8.41 -30.94
N LEU A 14 4.50 9.33 -30.81
CA LEU A 14 3.87 9.68 -29.53
C LEU A 14 3.02 8.54 -28.94
N ASP A 15 2.28 7.81 -29.79
CA ASP A 15 1.50 6.66 -29.34
C ASP A 15 2.42 5.52 -28.87
N SER A 16 3.50 5.24 -29.61
CA SER A 16 4.46 4.18 -29.24
C SER A 16 5.20 4.43 -27.93
N ASP A 17 5.59 5.69 -27.64
CA ASP A 17 6.21 6.07 -26.37
C ASP A 17 5.20 5.99 -25.22
N SER A 18 3.94 6.33 -25.47
CA SER A 18 2.87 6.24 -24.48
C SER A 18 2.52 4.78 -24.12
N ASP A 19 2.53 3.89 -25.11
CA ASP A 19 2.30 2.44 -24.94
C ASP A 19 3.49 1.75 -24.27
N ALA A 20 4.72 2.16 -24.60
CA ALA A 20 5.91 1.68 -23.92
C ALA A 20 5.94 2.13 -22.45
N ALA A 21 5.57 3.40 -22.18
CA ALA A 21 5.50 3.94 -20.83
C ALA A 21 4.35 3.31 -20.02
N SER A 22 3.20 3.04 -20.63
CA SER A 22 2.07 2.35 -19.98
C SER A 22 2.44 0.88 -19.68
N GLY A 23 3.11 0.20 -20.61
CA GLY A 23 3.63 -1.16 -20.41
C GLY A 23 4.71 -1.24 -19.34
N LEU A 24 5.62 -0.27 -19.27
CA LEU A 24 6.60 -0.17 -18.19
C LEU A 24 5.93 0.06 -16.84
N ARG A 25 4.98 1.00 -16.74
CA ARG A 25 4.20 1.24 -15.51
C ARG A 25 3.47 -0.01 -15.06
N GLY A 26 2.77 -0.70 -15.96
CA GLY A 26 2.06 -1.95 -15.64
C GLY A 26 3.00 -3.06 -15.13
N ARG A 27 4.21 -3.17 -15.70
CA ARG A 27 5.24 -4.11 -15.20
C ARG A 27 5.75 -3.73 -13.81
N PHE A 28 6.01 -2.45 -13.57
CA PHE A 28 6.41 -1.97 -12.23
C PHE A 28 5.31 -2.17 -11.20
N GLU A 29 4.06 -1.92 -11.57
CA GLU A 29 2.88 -2.12 -10.74
C GLU A 29 2.68 -3.60 -10.40
N ALA A 30 2.73 -4.50 -11.41
CA ALA A 30 2.69 -5.93 -11.19
C ALA A 30 3.84 -6.40 -10.27
N ALA A 31 5.06 -5.94 -10.52
CA ALA A 31 6.24 -6.27 -9.72
C ALA A 31 6.18 -5.70 -8.30
N PHE A 32 5.49 -4.56 -8.11
CA PHE A 32 5.20 -3.98 -6.81
C PHE A 32 4.18 -4.84 -6.06
N TRP A 33 3.04 -5.15 -6.68
CA TRP A 33 1.99 -5.99 -6.09
C TRP A 33 2.49 -7.39 -5.70
N GLU A 34 3.28 -8.02 -6.56
CA GLU A 34 3.88 -9.33 -6.29
C GLU A 34 4.80 -9.32 -5.06
N ARG A 35 5.60 -8.26 -4.88
CA ARG A 35 6.44 -8.09 -3.69
C ARG A 35 5.65 -7.61 -2.47
N HIS A 36 4.59 -6.84 -2.70
CA HIS A 36 3.70 -6.33 -1.66
C HIS A 36 2.96 -7.46 -0.96
N ALA A 37 2.57 -8.51 -1.69
CA ALA A 37 1.95 -9.70 -1.14
C ALA A 37 2.86 -10.48 -0.17
N ASN A 38 4.14 -10.10 -0.04
CA ASN A 38 5.04 -10.71 0.93
C ASN A 38 4.61 -10.35 2.36
N PRO A 39 4.32 -11.35 3.22
CA PRO A 39 3.87 -11.11 4.59
C PRO A 39 4.89 -10.32 5.43
N TRP A 40 6.18 -10.48 5.16
CA TRP A 40 7.23 -9.70 5.85
C TRP A 40 7.24 -8.23 5.41
N SER A 41 7.00 -7.94 4.13
CA SER A 41 6.89 -6.55 3.64
C SER A 41 5.66 -5.87 4.24
N ALA A 42 4.50 -6.53 4.20
CA ALA A 42 3.26 -6.03 4.79
C ALA A 42 3.41 -5.81 6.31
N GLY A 43 3.92 -6.81 7.04
CA GLY A 43 4.10 -6.74 8.50
C GLY A 43 5.09 -5.68 8.95
N THR A 44 6.20 -5.50 8.24
CA THR A 44 7.19 -4.46 8.60
C THR A 44 6.69 -3.05 8.30
N ARG A 45 5.86 -2.84 7.27
CA ARG A 45 5.21 -1.55 7.01
C ARG A 45 4.18 -1.16 8.07
N ILE A 46 3.45 -2.13 8.61
CA ILE A 46 2.53 -1.92 9.75
C ILE A 46 3.31 -1.33 10.94
N LEU A 47 4.54 -1.77 11.18
CA LEU A 47 5.40 -1.27 12.26
C LEU A 47 6.04 0.09 11.99
N VAL A 48 6.13 0.53 10.73
CA VAL A 48 6.67 1.86 10.40
C VAL A 48 5.86 2.96 11.06
N TYR A 49 4.53 2.87 11.04
CA TYR A 49 3.67 3.94 11.55
C TYR A 49 3.89 4.20 13.06
N PRO A 50 3.91 3.18 13.95
CA PRO A 50 4.31 3.35 15.34
C PRO A 50 5.71 3.94 15.53
N VAL A 51 6.70 3.49 14.74
CA VAL A 51 8.08 4.00 14.82
C VAL A 51 8.15 5.47 14.40
N LEU A 52 7.41 5.85 13.37
CA LEU A 52 7.35 7.21 12.86
C LEU A 52 6.67 8.13 13.87
N MET A 53 5.57 7.69 14.49
CA MET A 53 4.92 8.44 15.56
C MET A 53 5.83 8.58 16.80
N TYR A 54 6.56 7.53 17.17
CA TYR A 54 7.56 7.58 18.22
C TYR A 54 8.70 8.56 17.89
N ALA A 55 9.16 8.61 16.63
CA ALA A 55 10.16 9.55 16.18
C ALA A 55 9.69 11.01 16.28
N VAL A 56 8.44 11.28 15.90
CA VAL A 56 7.80 12.61 16.05
C VAL A 56 7.71 13.00 17.52
N TYR A 57 7.23 12.09 18.37
CA TYR A 57 7.16 12.29 19.82
C TYR A 57 8.53 12.62 20.44
N ARG A 58 9.57 11.87 20.07
CA ARG A 58 10.97 12.13 20.49
C ARG A 58 11.62 13.33 19.80
N ARG A 59 10.97 13.94 18.78
CA ARG A 59 11.55 14.90 17.83
C ARG A 59 12.89 14.43 17.24
N ASN A 60 13.05 13.13 17.05
CA ASN A 60 14.26 12.54 16.51
C ASN A 60 14.19 12.49 14.98
N ARG A 61 14.73 13.53 14.34
CA ARG A 61 14.78 13.63 12.87
C ARG A 61 15.51 12.46 12.22
N ARG A 62 16.54 11.88 12.86
CA ARG A 62 17.27 10.73 12.33
C ARG A 62 16.40 9.48 12.30
N LEU A 63 15.65 9.22 13.38
CA LEU A 63 14.73 8.09 13.44
C LEU A 63 13.57 8.26 12.45
N PHE A 64 13.07 9.49 12.29
CA PHE A 64 12.08 9.81 11.27
C PHE A 64 12.60 9.53 9.85
N LEU A 65 13.79 10.05 9.53
CA LEU A 65 14.42 9.83 8.22
C LEU A 65 14.68 8.35 7.96
N ALA A 66 15.13 7.61 8.98
CA ALA A 66 15.36 6.18 8.90
C ALA A 66 14.05 5.41 8.64
N ALA A 67 12.95 5.77 9.29
CA ALA A 67 11.64 5.16 9.05
C ALA A 67 11.12 5.44 7.63
N VAL A 68 11.29 6.67 7.13
CA VAL A 68 10.94 7.04 5.75
C VAL A 68 11.80 6.29 4.75
N ALA A 69 13.12 6.25 4.96
CA ALA A 69 14.04 5.51 4.10
C ALA A 69 13.72 4.01 4.11
N PHE A 70 13.44 3.44 5.28
CA PHE A 70 13.01 2.05 5.40
C PHE A 70 11.75 1.78 4.58
N THR A 71 10.76 2.68 4.64
CA THR A 71 9.52 2.55 3.86
C THR A 71 9.78 2.57 2.35
N ALA A 72 10.71 3.41 1.89
CA ALA A 72 11.09 3.49 0.49
C ALA A 72 11.84 2.25 0.00
N VAL A 73 12.68 1.65 0.86
CA VAL A 73 13.47 0.47 0.51
C VAL A 73 12.68 -0.83 0.70
N ASN A 74 11.68 -0.84 1.59
CA ASN A 74 10.86 -2.01 1.93
C ASN A 74 10.30 -2.80 0.72
N PRO A 75 9.75 -2.17 -0.35
CA PRO A 75 9.24 -2.90 -1.51
C PRO A 75 10.31 -3.67 -2.29
N VAL A 76 11.58 -3.25 -2.18
CA VAL A 76 12.72 -3.86 -2.89
C VAL A 76 13.43 -4.88 -2.00
N LEU A 77 13.33 -4.71 -0.68
CA LEU A 77 14.08 -5.48 0.31
C LEU A 77 13.58 -6.93 0.45
N PHE A 78 12.31 -7.19 0.11
CA PHE A 78 11.69 -8.50 0.26
C PHE A 78 11.43 -9.18 -1.11
N PRO A 79 11.89 -10.42 -1.30
CA PRO A 79 11.64 -11.18 -2.53
C PRO A 79 10.17 -11.57 -2.66
N ARG A 80 9.76 -12.00 -3.86
CA ARG A 80 8.40 -12.48 -4.14
C ARG A 80 8.06 -13.65 -3.19
N PRO A 81 6.89 -13.65 -2.53
CA PRO A 81 6.53 -14.73 -1.62
C PRO A 81 6.23 -16.01 -2.40
N ALA A 82 6.74 -17.13 -1.90
CA ALA A 82 6.45 -18.46 -2.46
C ALA A 82 5.03 -18.97 -2.10
N ARG A 83 4.35 -18.32 -1.14
CA ARG A 83 2.98 -18.66 -0.69
C ARG A 83 2.20 -17.40 -0.37
N THR A 84 0.92 -17.36 -0.74
CA THR A 84 0.02 -16.22 -0.42
C THR A 84 -1.14 -16.63 0.50
N ASP A 85 -1.11 -17.83 1.05
CA ASP A 85 -2.05 -18.39 2.04
C ASP A 85 -1.95 -17.74 3.43
N ASN A 86 -0.97 -16.88 3.67
CA ASN A 86 -0.82 -16.14 4.93
C ASN A 86 -1.83 -15.00 5.03
N TYR A 87 -2.29 -14.68 6.25
CA TYR A 87 -3.23 -13.58 6.50
C TYR A 87 -2.75 -12.25 5.90
N LEU A 88 -1.48 -11.90 6.10
CA LEU A 88 -0.88 -10.68 5.55
C LEU A 88 -0.84 -10.67 4.01
N SER A 89 -0.75 -11.83 3.37
CA SER A 89 -0.82 -11.92 1.91
C SER A 89 -2.26 -11.82 1.41
N ARG A 90 -3.21 -12.43 2.12
CA ARG A 90 -4.66 -12.29 1.84
C ARG A 90 -5.12 -10.84 1.90
N ILE A 91 -4.61 -10.08 2.87
CA ILE A 91 -4.85 -8.63 2.99
C ILE A 91 -4.52 -7.90 1.69
N VAL A 92 -3.35 -8.18 1.14
CA VAL A 92 -2.85 -7.48 -0.06
C VAL A 92 -3.61 -7.91 -1.30
N LEU A 93 -3.96 -9.19 -1.40
CA LEU A 93 -4.80 -9.68 -2.50
C LEU A 93 -6.21 -9.09 -2.45
N ALA A 94 -6.82 -9.04 -1.26
CA ALA A 94 -8.12 -8.44 -1.05
C ALA A 94 -8.12 -6.93 -1.37
N GLU A 95 -7.07 -6.21 -0.97
CA GLU A 95 -6.90 -4.79 -1.31
C GLU A 95 -6.75 -4.59 -2.82
N ARG A 96 -5.98 -5.45 -3.50
CA ARG A 96 -5.87 -5.41 -4.97
C ARG A 96 -7.22 -5.64 -5.63
N GLU A 97 -7.96 -6.66 -5.23
CA GLU A 97 -9.29 -6.95 -5.80
C GLU A 97 -10.29 -5.83 -5.53
N TRP A 98 -10.21 -5.19 -4.35
CA TRP A 98 -11.00 -4.02 -4.01
C TRP A 98 -10.73 -2.84 -4.95
N LEU A 99 -9.45 -2.56 -5.23
CA LEU A 99 -9.04 -1.49 -6.13
C LEU A 99 -9.32 -1.81 -7.60
N ASP A 100 -9.11 -3.07 -8.02
CA ASP A 100 -9.42 -3.56 -9.37
C ASP A 100 -10.94 -3.49 -9.64
N ALA A 101 -11.77 -3.64 -8.60
CA ALA A 101 -13.22 -3.45 -8.68
C ALA A 101 -13.67 -1.97 -8.66
N GLU A 102 -12.72 -1.03 -8.77
CA GLU A 102 -12.94 0.44 -8.70
C GLU A 102 -13.72 0.88 -7.44
N ARG A 103 -13.67 0.08 -6.38
CA ARG A 103 -14.34 0.42 -5.13
C ARG A 103 -13.54 1.52 -4.46
N GLY A 104 -14.16 2.69 -4.29
CA GLY A 104 -13.56 3.79 -3.55
C GLY A 104 -13.10 3.33 -2.17
N THR A 105 -12.02 3.93 -1.65
CA THR A 105 -11.48 3.65 -0.30
C THR A 105 -11.94 4.66 0.75
N MET A 106 -12.72 5.65 0.31
CA MET A 106 -13.27 6.75 1.11
C MET A 106 -14.76 6.87 0.82
N GLY A 107 -15.58 6.73 1.86
CA GLY A 107 -17.03 6.70 1.77
C GLY A 107 -17.65 6.47 3.15
N LEU A 108 -18.97 6.68 3.26
CA LEU A 108 -19.72 6.42 4.49
C LEU A 108 -20.19 4.97 4.61
N ASP A 109 -20.06 4.19 3.54
CA ASP A 109 -20.39 2.78 3.53
C ASP A 109 -19.34 1.95 4.26
N TYR A 110 -19.75 0.83 4.83
CA TYR A 110 -18.83 -0.14 5.37
C TYR A 110 -18.13 -0.88 4.21
N PRO A 111 -16.79 -1.07 4.24
CA PRO A 111 -15.86 -0.79 5.33
C PRO A 111 -15.24 0.62 5.32
N ASN A 112 -15.40 1.41 4.24
CA ASN A 112 -14.75 2.71 4.04
C ASN A 112 -14.97 3.76 5.15
N VAL A 113 -16.08 3.68 5.87
CA VAL A 113 -16.33 4.51 7.06
C VAL A 113 -15.19 4.42 8.08
N LEU A 114 -14.53 3.27 8.18
CA LEU A 114 -13.38 3.07 9.07
C LEU A 114 -12.18 3.92 8.64
N ASN A 115 -11.94 4.09 7.33
CA ASN A 115 -10.89 4.99 6.83
C ASN A 115 -11.23 6.45 7.10
N VAL A 116 -12.50 6.84 6.93
CA VAL A 116 -12.97 8.20 7.26
C VAL A 116 -12.79 8.49 8.74
N LEU A 117 -13.14 7.54 9.62
CA LEU A 117 -12.91 7.63 11.06
C LEU A 117 -11.42 7.64 11.42
N ASN A 118 -10.58 7.02 10.61
CA ASN A 118 -9.14 6.97 10.87
C ASN A 118 -8.46 8.34 10.69
N VAL A 119 -9.01 9.21 9.84
CA VAL A 119 -8.46 10.56 9.61
C VAL A 119 -8.42 11.41 10.90
N PRO A 120 -9.54 11.65 11.61
CA PRO A 120 -9.50 12.43 12.85
C PRO A 120 -8.68 11.76 13.96
N VAL A 121 -8.66 10.42 14.04
CA VAL A 121 -7.84 9.69 15.03
C VAL A 121 -6.34 9.86 14.72
N THR A 122 -5.96 9.85 13.44
CA THR A 122 -4.59 10.13 13.00
C THR A 122 -4.18 11.56 13.35
N LEU A 123 -5.04 12.54 13.09
CA LEU A 123 -4.79 13.94 13.47
C LEU A 123 -4.64 14.08 14.99
N TYR A 124 -5.50 13.43 15.78
CA TYR A 124 -5.39 13.41 17.24
C TYR A 124 -4.08 12.80 17.72
N ALA A 125 -3.66 11.67 17.14
CA ALA A 125 -2.39 11.03 17.47
C ALA A 125 -1.20 11.94 17.17
N PHE A 126 -1.21 12.62 16.03
CA PHE A 126 -0.14 13.52 15.61
C PHE A 126 -0.06 14.78 16.47
N VAL A 127 -1.21 15.40 16.76
CA VAL A 127 -1.30 16.54 17.67
C VAL A 127 -0.81 16.16 19.07
N SER A 128 -1.21 14.98 19.58
CA SER A 128 -0.74 14.45 20.86
C SER A 128 0.76 14.20 20.87
N ALA A 129 1.33 13.71 19.77
CA ALA A 129 2.77 13.51 19.62
C ALA A 129 3.54 14.84 19.65
N ILE A 130 3.03 15.86 18.95
CA ILE A 130 3.62 17.22 18.94
C ILE A 130 3.58 17.83 20.35
N GLN A 131 2.47 17.64 21.07
CA GLN A 131 2.28 18.12 22.45
C GLN A 131 3.04 17.30 23.50
N ARG A 132 3.76 16.23 23.10
CA ARG A 132 4.46 15.29 23.99
C ARG A 132 3.54 14.62 25.01
N ASN A 133 2.26 14.41 24.70
CA ASN A 133 1.38 13.61 25.53
C ASN A 133 1.62 12.10 25.24
N PRO A 134 2.32 11.35 26.10
CA PRO A 134 2.68 9.97 25.81
C PRO A 134 1.44 9.07 25.72
N VAL A 135 0.44 9.31 26.58
CA VAL A 135 -0.79 8.53 26.63
C VAL A 135 -1.63 8.81 25.39
N GLY A 136 -1.84 10.08 25.04
CA GLY A 136 -2.57 10.47 23.84
C GLY A 136 -1.90 9.98 22.55
N THR A 137 -0.57 10.02 22.48
CA THR A 137 0.19 9.50 21.34
C THR A 137 0.06 7.98 21.23
N LEU A 138 0.20 7.27 22.35
CA LEU A 138 0.09 5.81 22.37
C LEU A 138 -1.33 5.36 22.01
N LEU A 139 -2.35 5.90 22.68
CA LEU A 139 -3.75 5.58 22.42
C LEU A 139 -4.17 5.98 21.01
N GLY A 140 -3.76 7.15 20.53
CA GLY A 140 -4.02 7.58 19.15
C GLY A 140 -3.36 6.66 18.14
N THR A 141 -2.09 6.30 18.34
CA THR A 141 -1.38 5.36 17.47
C THR A 141 -2.07 4.00 17.46
N LEU A 142 -2.39 3.45 18.63
CA LEU A 142 -3.10 2.18 18.75
C LEU A 142 -4.48 2.25 18.08
N GLY A 143 -5.22 3.34 18.27
CA GLY A 143 -6.51 3.57 17.61
C GLY A 143 -6.40 3.56 16.08
N VAL A 144 -5.40 4.26 15.53
CA VAL A 144 -5.13 4.24 14.08
C VAL A 144 -4.81 2.84 13.58
N MET A 145 -3.98 2.10 14.32
CA MET A 145 -3.59 0.74 13.95
C MET A 145 -4.80 -0.21 13.99
N VAL A 146 -5.63 -0.13 15.03
CA VAL A 146 -6.84 -0.94 15.16
C VAL A 146 -7.82 -0.63 14.03
N LEU A 147 -8.10 0.64 13.75
CA LEU A 147 -9.00 1.02 12.66
C LEU A 147 -8.48 0.55 11.30
N LYS A 148 -7.18 0.68 11.06
CA LYS A 148 -6.57 0.24 9.81
C LYS A 148 -6.61 -1.27 9.65
N LEU A 149 -6.27 -2.02 10.71
CA LEU A 149 -6.34 -3.49 10.69
C LEU A 149 -7.78 -3.98 10.55
N TRP A 150 -8.73 -3.30 11.17
CA TRP A 150 -10.15 -3.63 11.03
C TRP A 150 -10.64 -3.37 9.60
N TRP A 151 -10.33 -2.21 9.00
CA TRP A 151 -10.71 -1.93 7.61
C TRP A 151 -10.20 -3.03 6.67
N VAL A 152 -8.93 -3.39 6.84
CA VAL A 152 -8.29 -4.46 6.07
C VAL A 152 -8.97 -5.82 6.30
N ASP A 153 -9.28 -6.18 7.54
CA ASP A 153 -9.99 -7.43 7.86
C ASP A 153 -11.38 -7.47 7.23
N ALA A 154 -12.08 -6.33 7.22
CA ALA A 154 -13.39 -6.21 6.60
C ALA A 154 -13.31 -6.39 5.08
N VAL A 155 -12.33 -5.78 4.42
CA VAL A 155 -12.07 -5.95 2.99
C VAL A 155 -11.77 -7.42 2.65
N VAL A 156 -10.95 -8.10 3.46
CA VAL A 156 -10.69 -9.54 3.29
C VAL A 156 -11.97 -10.37 3.41
N ARG A 157 -12.84 -10.06 4.37
CA ARG A 157 -14.12 -10.77 4.54
C ARG A 157 -15.08 -10.52 3.38
N GLU A 158 -15.09 -9.32 2.83
CA GLU A 158 -16.02 -8.94 1.76
C GLU A 158 -15.58 -9.46 0.39
N THR A 159 -14.28 -9.46 0.13
CA THR A 159 -13.70 -10.05 -1.10
C THR A 159 -13.64 -11.58 -1.02
N GLY A 160 -13.59 -12.16 0.17
CA GLY A 160 -13.58 -13.62 0.36
C GLY A 160 -12.30 -14.30 -0.13
N VAL A 161 -11.22 -13.53 -0.35
CA VAL A 161 -9.98 -14.06 -0.94
C VAL A 161 -9.36 -15.14 -0.06
N THR A 162 -9.28 -16.34 -0.64
CA THR A 162 -8.47 -17.43 -0.11
C THR A 162 -7.15 -17.44 -0.87
N GLY A 163 -6.07 -17.03 -0.20
CA GLY A 163 -4.74 -17.00 -0.80
C GLY A 163 -4.33 -18.37 -1.34
N HIS A 164 -3.48 -18.39 -2.36
CA HIS A 164 -3.09 -19.63 -3.04
C HIS A 164 -1.74 -20.14 -2.50
N GLY A 165 -1.70 -21.40 -2.08
CA GLY A 165 -0.46 -22.14 -1.81
C GLY A 165 0.16 -22.68 -3.12
N PRO A 166 1.44 -23.10 -3.12
CA PRO A 166 2.04 -23.77 -4.26
C PRO A 166 1.19 -25.01 -4.58
N GLU A 167 0.60 -24.97 -5.77
CA GLU A 167 -0.49 -25.79 -6.28
C GLU A 167 -0.73 -27.16 -5.59
N GLU A 168 -1.99 -27.39 -5.21
CA GLU A 168 -2.70 -28.58 -5.66
C GLU A 168 -2.65 -28.60 -7.19
N ALA A 169 -1.48 -28.94 -7.73
CA ALA A 169 -1.31 -29.22 -9.13
C ALA A 169 -2.07 -30.52 -9.35
N LYS A 170 -3.30 -30.37 -9.87
CA LYS A 170 -4.17 -31.40 -10.42
C LYS A 170 -3.50 -32.78 -10.49
N SER A 171 -3.97 -33.74 -9.71
CA SER A 171 -3.97 -35.13 -10.18
C SER A 171 -5.11 -35.24 -11.18
N PRO A 172 -4.87 -35.35 -12.50
CA PRO A 172 -5.86 -35.98 -13.35
C PRO A 172 -5.87 -37.46 -12.98
N GLU A 173 -7.00 -37.95 -12.45
CA GLU A 173 -7.31 -39.39 -12.52
C GLU A 173 -7.62 -39.78 -13.98
#